data_AF-A0A7S2P765-F1
#
_entry.id   AF-A0A7S2P765-F1
#
_cell.length_a   1.000
_cell.length_b   1.000
_cell.length_c   1.000
_cell.angle_alpha   90.00
_cell.angle_beta   90.00
_cell.angle_gamma   90.00
#
_symmetry.space_group_name_H-M   'P 1'
#
loop_
_entity.id
_entity.type
_entity.pdbx_description
1 polymer ?
#
loop_
_entity_poly.entity_id
_entity_poly.type
_entity_poly.pdbx_seq_one_letter_code
_entity_poly.pdbx_strand_id
1 'polypeptide(L)'
;MAHDLRKKGKKVALILATDGLPTDEQGCGGQEVTNAFVRALRSLEGLPIWIVIRLCTDEDDVTEFYNSLDDELELSLEVLDDYKSEAQEVYTQNKWICYGVPLHRCRELGYHNRLFDLIDERPFTKEEVRSFCCLLFGIEEEDLPDPVVSFDEFLRAVKVRLQTEQLQWNPIKKKMTPWILTKELKKAYSDKNCVIS
;
A
#
# COMPACT_ATOMS: atom_id res chain seq x y z
N MET A 1 13.08 -7.49 25.04
CA MET A 1 13.09 -6.98 23.65
C MET A 1 11.69 -6.91 23.04
N ALA A 2 11.02 -8.03 22.71
CA ALA A 2 9.68 -7.99 22.08
C ALA A 2 8.62 -7.26 22.93
N HIS A 3 8.55 -7.55 24.24
CA HIS A 3 7.66 -6.84 25.17
C HIS A 3 7.95 -5.34 25.27
N ASP A 4 9.22 -4.93 25.19
CA ASP A 4 9.62 -3.52 25.27
C ASP A 4 9.24 -2.76 23.99
N LEU A 5 9.35 -3.41 22.83
CA LEU A 5 8.87 -2.88 21.56
C LEU A 5 7.36 -2.66 21.60
N ARG A 6 6.60 -3.66 22.05
CA ARG A 6 5.14 -3.56 22.24
C ARG A 6 4.75 -2.40 23.16
N LYS A 7 5.39 -2.31 24.33
CA LYS A 7 5.14 -1.20 25.28
C LYS A 7 5.42 0.18 24.70
N LYS A 8 6.36 0.27 23.75
CA LYS A 8 6.72 1.52 23.08
C LYS A 8 5.96 1.75 21.76
N GLY A 9 5.01 0.88 21.41
CA GLY A 9 4.30 0.95 20.13
C GLY A 9 5.21 0.77 18.91
N LYS A 10 6.38 0.14 19.08
CA LYS A 10 7.36 -0.06 18.01
C LYS A 10 7.23 -1.44 17.41
N LYS A 11 7.50 -1.54 16.11
CA LYS A 11 7.63 -2.80 15.37
C LYS A 11 9.02 -2.89 14.74
N VAL A 12 9.44 -4.09 14.39
CA VAL A 12 10.61 -4.36 13.54
C VAL A 12 10.10 -4.59 12.12
N ALA A 13 10.63 -3.86 11.14
CA ALA A 13 10.43 -4.18 9.73
C ALA A 13 11.47 -5.23 9.31
N LEU A 14 11.02 -6.37 8.81
CA LEU A 14 11.85 -7.40 8.19
C LEU A 14 11.62 -7.35 6.68
N ILE A 15 12.61 -6.89 5.93
CA ILE A 15 12.53 -6.78 4.47
C ILE A 15 13.29 -7.96 3.87
N LEU A 16 12.57 -8.84 3.17
CA LEU A 16 13.12 -9.95 2.40
C LEU A 16 13.04 -9.58 0.92
N ALA A 17 14.18 -9.27 0.30
CA ALA A 17 14.26 -9.08 -1.15
C ALA A 17 14.70 -10.39 -1.80
N THR A 18 13.92 -10.91 -2.74
CA THR A 18 14.16 -12.21 -3.36
C THR A 18 13.75 -12.22 -4.83
N ASP A 19 14.49 -12.93 -5.67
CA ASP A 19 14.19 -13.20 -7.07
C ASP A 19 13.83 -14.68 -7.32
N GLY A 20 13.69 -15.49 -6.27
CA GLY A 20 13.39 -16.91 -6.40
C GLY A 20 12.72 -17.55 -5.20
N LEU A 21 12.39 -18.83 -5.36
CA LEU A 21 11.83 -19.69 -4.31
C LEU A 21 12.89 -20.02 -3.24
N PRO A 22 12.46 -20.35 -2.01
CA PRO A 22 13.38 -20.77 -0.95
C PRO A 22 14.24 -21.96 -1.36
N THR A 23 15.55 -21.84 -1.13
CA THR A 23 16.54 -22.91 -1.34
C THR A 23 17.33 -23.18 -0.07
N ASP A 24 17.91 -24.38 0.03
CA ASP A 24 18.85 -24.72 1.11
C ASP A 24 20.24 -24.12 0.88
N GLU A 25 21.19 -24.43 1.77
CA GLU A 25 22.58 -23.95 1.69
C GLU A 25 23.32 -24.39 0.41
N GLN A 26 22.80 -25.40 -0.30
CA GLN A 26 23.36 -25.93 -1.54
C GLN A 26 22.66 -25.35 -2.78
N GLY A 27 21.65 -24.49 -2.60
CA GLY A 27 20.83 -23.96 -3.69
C GLY A 27 19.75 -24.93 -4.17
N CYS A 28 19.48 -26.01 -3.43
CA CYS A 28 18.45 -26.98 -3.78
C CYS A 28 17.09 -26.51 -3.22
N GLY A 29 16.10 -26.41 -4.09
CA GLY A 29 14.71 -26.16 -3.71
C GLY A 29 13.96 -27.46 -3.38
N GLY A 30 12.67 -27.33 -3.09
CA GLY A 30 11.76 -28.46 -2.90
C GLY A 30 10.82 -28.27 -1.71
N GLN A 31 9.80 -29.13 -1.65
CA GLN A 31 8.72 -28.97 -0.67
C GLN A 31 9.19 -28.94 0.79
N GLU A 32 10.23 -29.70 1.13
CA GLU A 32 10.77 -29.71 2.50
C GLU A 32 11.38 -28.36 2.89
N VAL A 33 12.11 -27.73 1.97
CA VAL A 33 12.74 -26.41 2.14
C VAL A 33 11.67 -25.33 2.21
N THR A 34 10.71 -25.36 1.28
CA THR A 34 9.55 -24.45 1.28
C THR A 34 8.79 -24.55 2.61
N ASN A 35 8.49 -25.76 3.08
CA ASN A 35 7.82 -25.96 4.36
C ASN A 35 8.65 -25.46 5.55
N ALA A 36 9.98 -25.59 5.49
CA ALA A 36 10.87 -25.07 6.52
C ALA A 36 10.84 -23.54 6.55
N PHE A 37 10.87 -22.89 5.38
CA PHE A 37 10.74 -21.44 5.24
C PHE A 37 9.39 -20.94 5.80
N VAL A 38 8.28 -21.55 5.39
CA VAL A 38 6.94 -21.18 5.89
C VAL A 38 6.84 -21.37 7.41
N ARG A 39 7.39 -22.45 7.97
CA ARG A 39 7.47 -22.65 9.42
C ARG A 39 8.29 -21.56 10.11
N ALA A 40 9.38 -21.11 9.50
CA ALA A 40 10.19 -20.02 10.04
C ALA A 40 9.40 -18.70 10.05
N LEU A 41 8.67 -18.37 8.97
CA LEU A 41 7.78 -17.21 8.95
C LEU A 41 6.70 -17.30 10.02
N ARG A 42 6.03 -18.45 10.15
CA ARG A 42 5.02 -18.71 11.22
C ARG A 42 5.60 -18.54 12.62
N SER A 43 6.87 -18.86 12.84
CA SER A 43 7.50 -18.67 14.15
C SER A 43 7.63 -17.20 14.57
N LEU A 44 7.46 -16.26 13.63
CA LEU A 44 7.44 -14.82 13.88
C LEU A 44 6.06 -14.31 14.29
N GLU A 45 5.02 -15.14 14.19
CA GLU A 45 3.66 -14.80 14.62
C GLU A 45 3.65 -14.38 16.10
N GLY A 46 2.84 -13.38 16.43
CA GLY A 46 2.77 -12.88 17.79
C GLY A 46 4.04 -12.14 18.24
N LEU A 47 4.98 -11.79 17.34
CA LEU A 47 6.02 -10.79 17.57
C LEU A 47 5.62 -9.44 16.97
N PRO A 48 6.16 -8.31 17.46
CA PRO A 48 5.90 -6.99 16.87
C PRO A 48 6.75 -6.81 15.61
N ILE A 49 6.49 -7.62 14.58
CA ILE A 49 7.22 -7.62 13.31
C ILE A 49 6.25 -7.28 12.17
N TRP A 50 6.74 -6.51 11.19
CA TRP A 50 6.11 -6.30 9.88
C TRP A 50 7.04 -6.90 8.83
N ILE A 51 6.56 -7.87 8.06
CA ILE A 51 7.37 -8.55 7.05
C ILE A 51 7.01 -7.98 5.69
N VAL A 52 7.99 -7.55 4.93
CA VAL A 52 7.82 -7.15 3.52
C VAL A 52 8.62 -8.11 2.65
N ILE A 53 7.94 -8.84 1.78
CA ILE A 53 8.55 -9.64 0.73
C ILE A 53 8.58 -8.80 -0.53
N ARG A 54 9.76 -8.33 -0.91
CA ARG A 54 10.00 -7.57 -2.13
C ARG A 54 10.43 -8.53 -3.22
N LEU A 55 9.56 -8.73 -4.21
CA LEU A 55 9.86 -9.55 -5.36
C LEU A 55 10.74 -8.76 -6.34
N CYS A 56 11.84 -9.39 -6.73
CA CYS A 56 12.82 -8.87 -7.68
C CYS A 56 12.77 -9.61 -9.01
N THR A 57 11.67 -10.33 -9.27
CA THR A 57 11.47 -11.23 -10.41
C THR A 57 10.04 -11.10 -10.92
N ASP A 58 9.83 -11.36 -12.21
CA ASP A 58 8.53 -11.49 -12.87
C ASP A 58 8.19 -12.97 -13.15
N GLU A 59 8.89 -13.92 -12.53
CA GLU A 59 8.61 -15.35 -12.65
C GLU A 59 7.28 -15.71 -11.96
N ASP A 60 6.33 -16.22 -12.75
CA ASP A 60 4.96 -16.50 -12.33
C ASP A 60 4.88 -17.46 -11.11
N ASP A 61 5.74 -18.48 -11.05
CA ASP A 61 5.75 -19.45 -9.96
C ASP A 61 6.28 -18.87 -8.64
N VAL A 62 7.24 -17.94 -8.72
CA VAL A 62 7.75 -17.20 -7.56
C VAL A 62 6.70 -16.24 -7.04
N THR A 63 6.10 -15.44 -7.92
CA THR A 63 5.07 -14.46 -7.55
C THR A 63 3.84 -15.14 -6.96
N GLU A 64 3.34 -16.21 -7.59
CA GLU A 64 2.21 -17.00 -7.09
C GLU A 64 2.49 -17.60 -5.71
N PHE A 65 3.68 -18.17 -5.50
CA PHE A 65 4.06 -18.74 -4.21
C PHE A 65 4.04 -17.70 -3.08
N TYR A 66 4.64 -16.52 -3.29
CA TYR A 66 4.70 -15.52 -2.24
C TYR A 66 3.34 -14.87 -1.99
N ASN A 67 2.56 -14.60 -3.05
CA ASN A 67 1.21 -14.06 -2.90
C ASN A 67 0.28 -15.02 -2.14
N SER A 68 0.43 -16.34 -2.32
CA SER A 68 -0.36 -17.32 -1.57
C SER A 68 0.00 -17.39 -0.08
N LEU A 69 1.15 -16.84 0.34
CA LEU A 69 1.53 -16.82 1.75
C LEU A 69 0.64 -15.89 2.58
N ASP A 70 0.13 -14.82 2.00
CA ASP A 70 -0.76 -13.89 2.71
C ASP A 70 -2.08 -14.58 3.09
N ASP A 71 -2.63 -15.41 2.18
CA ASP A 71 -3.83 -16.21 2.43
C ASP A 71 -3.62 -17.33 3.46
N GLU A 72 -2.40 -17.88 3.53
CA GLU A 72 -2.07 -19.04 4.37
C GLU A 72 -1.58 -18.68 5.78
N LEU A 73 -1.24 -17.42 6.02
CA LEU A 73 -0.57 -16.96 7.23
C LEU A 73 -1.37 -15.84 7.88
N GLU A 74 -1.80 -16.00 9.13
CA GLU A 74 -2.35 -14.91 9.96
C GLU A 74 -1.24 -13.91 10.40
N LEU A 75 -0.21 -13.72 9.57
CA LEU A 75 0.96 -12.89 9.84
C LEU A 75 0.74 -11.46 9.35
N SER A 76 1.49 -10.53 9.95
CA SER A 76 1.64 -9.18 9.41
C SER A 76 2.69 -9.18 8.29
N LEU A 77 2.28 -9.65 7.11
CA LEU A 77 3.10 -9.83 5.92
C LEU A 77 2.54 -8.99 4.77
N GLU A 78 3.42 -8.45 3.94
CA GLU A 78 3.08 -7.71 2.72
C GLU A 78 3.99 -8.23 1.60
N VAL A 79 3.40 -8.63 0.48
CA VAL A 79 4.13 -8.98 -0.73
C VAL A 79 4.04 -7.79 -1.67
N LEU A 80 5.20 -7.34 -2.16
CA LEU A 80 5.29 -6.24 -3.11
C LEU A 80 6.01 -6.72 -4.36
N ASP A 81 5.34 -6.55 -5.49
CA ASP A 81 5.91 -6.78 -6.80
C ASP A 81 6.52 -5.49 -7.37
N ASP A 82 6.84 -5.47 -8.66
CA ASP A 82 7.41 -4.34 -9.34
C ASP A 82 6.50 -3.10 -9.29
N TYR A 83 7.13 -1.93 -9.21
CA TYR A 83 6.47 -0.63 -9.13
C TYR A 83 5.35 -0.39 -10.15
N LYS A 84 5.47 -0.92 -11.37
CA LYS A 84 4.49 -0.69 -12.43
C LYS A 84 3.26 -1.56 -12.24
N SER A 85 3.44 -2.81 -11.86
CA SER A 85 2.33 -3.76 -11.60
C SER A 85 1.54 -3.31 -10.37
N GLU A 86 2.21 -2.96 -9.27
CA GLU A 86 1.61 -2.33 -8.09
C GLU A 86 0.79 -1.08 -8.44
N ALA A 87 1.37 -0.18 -9.23
CA ALA A 87 0.66 1.02 -9.66
C ALA A 87 -0.59 0.72 -10.50
N GLN A 88 -0.59 -0.40 -11.23
CA GLN A 88 -1.71 -0.83 -12.06
C GLN A 88 -2.86 -1.39 -11.21
N GLU A 89 -2.55 -2.10 -10.12
CA GLU A 89 -3.52 -2.58 -9.13
C GLU A 89 -4.16 -1.41 -8.38
N VAL A 90 -3.34 -0.50 -7.85
CA VAL A 90 -3.83 0.74 -7.22
C VAL A 90 -4.68 1.56 -8.20
N TYR A 91 -4.28 1.65 -9.47
CA TYR A 91 -5.08 2.33 -10.48
C TYR A 91 -6.40 1.61 -10.75
N THR A 92 -6.45 0.29 -10.65
CA THR A 92 -7.68 -0.49 -10.88
C THR A 92 -8.74 -0.16 -9.84
N GLN A 93 -8.33 -0.08 -8.56
CA GLN A 93 -9.24 0.23 -7.44
C GLN A 93 -9.46 1.73 -7.24
N ASN A 94 -8.39 2.51 -7.25
CA ASN A 94 -8.35 3.92 -6.88
C ASN A 94 -7.67 4.77 -7.97
N LYS A 95 -8.31 4.86 -9.15
CA LYS A 95 -7.86 5.61 -10.36
C LYS A 95 -7.41 7.05 -10.13
N TRP A 96 -7.80 7.62 -9.00
CA TRP A 96 -7.52 8.99 -8.62
C TRP A 96 -6.18 9.15 -7.88
N ILE A 97 -5.56 8.05 -7.45
CA ILE A 97 -4.23 8.05 -6.82
C ILE A 97 -3.16 7.96 -7.92
N CYS A 98 -2.17 8.84 -7.85
CA CYS A 98 -0.90 8.65 -8.56
C CYS A 98 0.04 7.87 -7.63
N TYR A 99 0.12 6.55 -7.84
CA TYR A 99 1.07 5.71 -7.13
C TYR A 99 2.49 6.06 -7.60
N GLY A 100 3.16 6.91 -6.83
CA GLY A 100 4.50 7.43 -7.12
C GLY A 100 5.60 6.62 -6.44
N VAL A 101 6.81 6.69 -7.00
CA VAL A 101 7.99 5.97 -6.48
C VAL A 101 8.22 6.18 -4.96
N PRO A 102 8.07 7.40 -4.39
CA PRO A 102 8.27 7.55 -2.94
C PRO A 102 7.33 6.69 -2.09
N LEU A 103 6.06 6.56 -2.49
CA LEU A 103 5.08 5.75 -1.77
C LEU A 103 5.44 4.26 -1.85
N HIS A 104 5.79 3.78 -3.04
CA HIS A 104 6.26 2.41 -3.24
C HIS A 104 7.50 2.09 -2.39
N ARG A 105 8.49 2.99 -2.37
CA ARG A 105 9.72 2.83 -1.57
C ARG A 105 9.44 2.84 -0.07
N CYS A 106 8.44 3.61 0.39
CA CYS A 106 8.01 3.56 1.79
C CYS A 106 7.47 2.17 2.15
N ARG A 107 6.60 1.59 1.31
CA ARG A 107 6.07 0.22 1.51
C ARG A 107 7.20 -0.81 1.51
N GLU A 108 8.09 -0.79 0.50
CA GLU A 108 9.26 -1.69 0.43
C GLU A 108 10.19 -1.62 1.64
N LEU A 109 10.29 -0.45 2.30
CA LEU A 109 11.12 -0.25 3.50
C LEU A 109 10.38 -0.60 4.80
N GLY A 110 9.18 -1.18 4.71
CA GLY A 110 8.38 -1.62 5.85
C GLY A 110 7.66 -0.51 6.59
N TYR A 111 7.42 0.64 5.94
CA TYR A 111 6.43 1.59 6.45
C TYR A 111 5.04 1.01 6.22
N HIS A 112 4.38 0.69 7.32
CA HIS A 112 3.04 0.12 7.30
C HIS A 112 2.00 1.13 7.82
N ASN A 113 0.96 1.30 7.03
CA ASN A 113 -0.27 1.97 7.42
C ASN A 113 -1.42 1.22 6.75
N ARG A 114 -2.50 0.95 7.50
CA ARG A 114 -3.67 0.22 6.99
C ARG A 114 -4.22 0.76 5.67
N LEU A 115 -4.13 2.07 5.44
CA LEU A 115 -4.60 2.65 4.17
C LEU A 115 -3.75 2.18 2.98
N PHE A 116 -2.45 1.92 3.16
CA PHE A 116 -1.57 1.38 2.12
C PHE A 116 -1.80 -0.10 1.84
N ASP A 117 -2.40 -0.85 2.75
CA ASP A 117 -2.85 -2.21 2.45
C ASP A 117 -4.14 -2.16 1.61
N LEU A 118 -4.99 -1.16 1.83
CA LEU A 118 -6.30 -1.07 1.18
C LEU A 118 -6.28 -0.42 -0.22
N ILE A 119 -5.18 0.24 -0.65
CA ILE A 119 -5.13 1.07 -1.88
C ILE A 119 -5.30 0.26 -3.17
N ASP A 120 -4.83 -0.99 -3.18
CA ASP A 120 -4.81 -1.95 -4.30
C ASP A 120 -5.85 -3.08 -4.12
N GLU A 121 -6.40 -3.26 -2.91
CA GLU A 121 -7.49 -4.21 -2.65
C GLU A 121 -8.87 -3.71 -3.10
N ARG A 122 -9.26 -2.48 -2.74
CA ARG A 122 -10.62 -1.96 -3.00
C ARG A 122 -10.71 -0.44 -3.11
N PRO A 123 -11.81 0.09 -3.68
CA PRO A 123 -12.09 1.51 -3.59
C PRO A 123 -12.22 1.97 -2.13
N PHE A 124 -11.64 3.12 -1.81
CA PHE A 124 -11.79 3.74 -0.50
C PHE A 124 -13.21 4.25 -0.24
N THR A 125 -13.60 4.32 1.03
CA THR A 125 -14.76 5.10 1.47
C THR A 125 -14.45 6.61 1.45
N LYS A 126 -15.46 7.47 1.56
CA LYS A 126 -15.24 8.94 1.64
C LYS A 126 -14.37 9.32 2.84
N GLU A 127 -14.54 8.65 3.98
CA GLU A 127 -13.72 8.87 5.18
C GLU A 127 -12.26 8.46 4.93
N GLU A 128 -12.04 7.28 4.36
CA GLU A 128 -10.68 6.80 4.02
C GLU A 128 -9.97 7.68 2.99
N VAL A 129 -10.71 8.27 2.03
CA VAL A 129 -10.17 9.27 1.11
C VAL A 129 -9.62 10.47 1.88
N ARG A 130 -10.33 10.97 2.90
CA ARG A 130 -9.86 12.08 3.74
C ARG A 130 -8.62 11.66 4.53
N SER A 131 -8.67 10.54 5.23
CA SER A 131 -7.55 10.06 6.04
C SER A 131 -6.31 9.78 5.18
N PHE A 132 -6.48 9.25 3.97
CA PHE A 132 -5.38 9.05 3.03
C PHE A 132 -4.77 10.37 2.55
N CYS A 133 -5.59 11.37 2.22
CA CYS A 133 -5.08 12.71 1.90
C CYS A 133 -4.33 13.33 3.08
N CYS A 134 -4.82 13.15 4.30
CA CYS A 134 -4.15 13.65 5.51
C CYS A 134 -2.79 12.98 5.72
N LEU A 135 -2.74 11.65 5.60
CA LEU A 135 -1.51 10.86 5.66
C LEU A 135 -0.50 11.31 4.60
N LEU A 136 -0.94 11.46 3.36
CA LEU A 136 -0.10 11.84 2.23
C LEU A 136 0.49 13.25 2.37
N PHE A 137 -0.30 14.21 2.85
CA PHE A 137 0.13 15.60 3.04
C PHE A 137 0.79 15.85 4.41
N GLY A 138 0.81 14.86 5.30
CA GLY A 138 1.36 14.99 6.65
C GLY A 138 0.61 16.00 7.51
N ILE A 139 -0.72 16.00 7.45
CA ILE A 139 -1.61 16.92 8.16
C ILE A 139 -2.63 16.17 9.00
N GLU A 140 -3.29 16.87 9.92
CA GLU A 140 -4.36 16.29 10.74
C GLU A 140 -5.72 16.38 10.03
N GLU A 141 -6.68 15.56 10.45
CA GLU A 141 -7.99 15.53 9.81
C GLU A 141 -8.75 16.86 9.95
N GLU A 142 -8.56 17.60 11.04
CA GLU A 142 -9.18 18.91 11.28
C GLU A 142 -8.78 19.95 10.23
N ASP A 143 -7.62 19.79 9.60
CA ASP A 143 -7.10 20.69 8.57
C ASP A 143 -7.72 20.46 7.18
N LEU A 144 -8.56 19.43 7.05
CA LEU A 144 -9.18 19.04 5.79
C LEU A 144 -10.70 18.87 5.98
N PRO A 145 -11.56 19.54 5.18
CA PRO A 145 -13.01 19.43 5.33
C PRO A 145 -13.51 17.99 5.20
N ASP A 146 -14.61 17.67 5.87
CA ASP A 146 -15.21 16.33 5.77
C ASP A 146 -15.89 16.12 4.40
N PRO A 147 -15.44 15.14 3.58
CA PRO A 147 -16.04 14.86 2.28
C PRO A 147 -17.46 14.29 2.34
N VAL A 148 -17.89 13.76 3.49
CA VAL A 148 -19.28 13.32 3.73
C VAL A 148 -20.20 14.53 3.88
N VAL A 149 -19.73 15.59 4.53
CA VAL A 149 -20.49 16.84 4.72
C VAL A 149 -20.49 17.69 3.45
N SER A 150 -19.31 17.93 2.87
CA SER A 150 -19.15 18.77 1.69
C SER A 150 -17.97 18.34 0.82
N PHE A 151 -18.26 17.48 -0.15
CA PHE A 151 -17.23 16.96 -1.06
C PHE A 151 -16.58 18.07 -1.92
N ASP A 152 -17.32 19.11 -2.31
CA ASP A 152 -16.76 20.21 -3.11
C ASP A 152 -15.84 21.13 -2.28
N GLU A 153 -16.08 21.29 -0.98
CA GLU A 153 -15.16 21.99 -0.07
C GLU A 153 -13.88 21.18 0.16
N PHE A 154 -14.05 19.89 0.46
CA PHE A 154 -12.93 18.95 0.55
C PHE A 154 -12.06 18.99 -0.71
N LEU A 155 -12.67 18.86 -1.89
CA LEU A 155 -11.94 18.85 -3.16
C LEU A 155 -11.23 20.18 -3.44
N ARG A 156 -11.80 21.32 -3.03
CA ARG A 156 -11.14 22.63 -3.12
C ARG A 156 -9.91 22.68 -2.21
N ALA A 157 -10.03 22.22 -0.96
CA ALA A 157 -8.93 22.18 -0.01
C ALA A 157 -7.78 21.27 -0.51
N VAL A 158 -8.11 20.07 -1.00
CA VAL A 158 -7.12 19.16 -1.62
C VAL A 158 -6.40 19.83 -2.80
N LYS A 159 -7.13 20.53 -3.67
CA LYS A 159 -6.52 21.26 -4.80
C LYS A 159 -5.53 22.33 -4.36
N VAL A 160 -5.84 23.07 -3.29
CA VAL A 160 -4.94 24.09 -2.75
C VAL A 160 -3.66 23.44 -2.22
N ARG A 161 -3.76 22.33 -1.47
CA ARG A 161 -2.59 21.60 -0.97
C ARG A 161 -1.72 21.04 -2.10
N LEU A 162 -2.32 20.48 -3.14
CA LEU A 162 -1.56 19.96 -4.29
C LEU A 162 -0.72 21.02 -5.02
N GLN A 163 -1.00 22.32 -4.85
CA GLN A 163 -0.21 23.39 -5.47
C GLN A 163 1.17 23.57 -4.80
N THR A 164 1.32 23.15 -3.54
CA THR A 164 2.60 23.21 -2.81
C THR A 164 3.43 21.94 -2.98
N GLU A 165 2.83 20.87 -3.49
CA GLU A 165 3.47 19.58 -3.67
C GLU A 165 4.24 19.47 -4.98
N GLN A 166 5.32 18.70 -4.97
CA GLN A 166 6.02 18.32 -6.19
C GLN A 166 5.21 17.30 -6.99
N LEU A 167 5.23 17.43 -8.31
CA LEU A 167 4.65 16.44 -9.20
C LEU A 167 5.41 15.12 -9.10
N GLN A 168 4.70 14.01 -9.30
CA GLN A 168 5.24 12.67 -9.29
C GLN A 168 5.13 12.02 -10.66
N TRP A 169 6.08 11.15 -10.99
CA TRP A 169 5.99 10.34 -12.19
C TRP A 169 4.85 9.33 -12.06
N ASN A 170 3.82 9.47 -12.90
CA ASN A 170 2.70 8.55 -12.95
C ASN A 170 3.01 7.43 -13.96
N PRO A 171 3.21 6.17 -13.55
CA PRO A 171 3.60 5.09 -14.45
C PRO A 171 2.47 4.69 -15.41
N ILE A 172 1.22 4.89 -15.00
CA ILE A 172 0.02 4.59 -15.81
C ILE A 172 -0.18 5.64 -16.90
N LYS A 173 -0.08 6.92 -16.54
CA LYS A 173 -0.26 8.06 -17.48
C LYS A 173 1.03 8.43 -18.21
N LYS A 174 2.18 7.84 -17.83
CA LYS A 174 3.52 8.08 -18.39
C LYS A 174 3.90 9.55 -18.46
N LYS A 175 3.61 10.30 -17.38
CA LYS A 175 3.92 11.72 -17.25
C LYS A 175 3.93 12.17 -15.80
N MET A 176 4.48 13.36 -15.54
CA MET A 176 4.40 13.99 -14.22
C MET A 176 2.96 14.42 -13.93
N THR A 177 2.40 13.97 -12.80
CA THR A 177 1.07 14.36 -12.30
C THR A 177 1.11 14.66 -10.81
N PRO A 178 0.14 15.40 -10.28
CA PRO A 178 -0.02 15.51 -8.83
C PRO A 178 -0.30 14.14 -8.21
N TRP A 179 -0.05 14.00 -6.90
CA TRP A 179 -0.39 12.80 -6.14
C TRP A 179 -1.86 12.41 -6.26
N ILE A 180 -2.75 13.40 -6.26
CA ILE A 180 -4.20 13.21 -6.33
C ILE A 180 -4.74 13.79 -7.65
N LEU A 181 -5.31 12.93 -8.48
CA LEU A 181 -5.96 13.29 -9.74
C LEU A 181 -7.39 13.76 -9.47
N THR A 182 -7.53 15.03 -9.08
CA THR A 182 -8.80 15.63 -8.61
C THR A 182 -10.01 15.46 -9.54
N LYS A 183 -9.80 15.33 -10.86
CA LYS A 183 -10.88 15.02 -11.82
C LYS A 183 -11.42 13.60 -11.65
N GLU A 184 -10.53 12.62 -11.50
CA GLU A 184 -10.91 11.22 -11.27
C GLU A 184 -11.49 11.06 -9.87
N LEU A 185 -10.90 11.75 -8.87
CA LEU A 185 -11.43 11.74 -7.50
C LEU A 185 -12.86 12.28 -7.46
N LYS A 186 -13.12 13.41 -8.14
CA LYS A 186 -14.47 13.95 -8.26
C LYS A 186 -15.40 12.94 -8.94
N LYS A 187 -14.98 12.32 -10.03
CA LYS A 187 -15.80 11.33 -10.74
C LYS A 187 -16.15 10.11 -9.88
N ALA A 188 -15.24 9.69 -9.00
CA ALA A 188 -15.43 8.52 -8.13
C ALA A 188 -16.36 8.83 -6.94
N TYR A 189 -16.29 10.03 -6.36
CA TYR A 189 -16.94 10.33 -5.07
C TYR A 189 -17.92 11.50 -5.08
N SER A 190 -18.06 12.22 -6.19
CA SER A 190 -19.15 13.20 -6.31
C SER A 190 -20.47 12.45 -6.33
N ASP A 191 -21.39 12.83 -5.46
CA ASP A 191 -22.73 12.27 -5.44
C ASP A 191 -23.40 12.49 -6.79
N LYS A 192 -23.61 11.41 -7.55
CA LYS A 192 -24.30 11.48 -8.84
C LYS A 192 -25.81 11.70 -8.71
N ASN A 193 -26.36 11.79 -7.50
CA ASN A 193 -27.78 12.01 -7.28
C ASN A 193 -28.01 13.00 -6.13
N CYS A 194 -27.99 14.29 -6.46
CA CYS A 194 -28.81 15.28 -5.77
C CYS A 194 -29.70 15.93 -6.81
N VAL A 195 -30.68 15.15 -7.31
CA VAL A 195 -31.86 15.71 -7.97
C VAL A 195 -32.95 15.66 -6.91
N ILE A 196 -33.07 16.74 -6.14
CA ILE A 196 -34.35 17.06 -5.53
C ILE A 196 -35.15 17.77 -6.63
N SER A 197 -36.06 17.02 -7.26
CA SER A 197 -37.23 17.56 -7.93
C SER A 197 -38.37 16.55 -7.82
#